data_AF-A0A2K3MBD5-F1
#
_entry.id   AF-A0A2K3MBD5-F1
#
_cell.length_a   1.000
_cell.length_b   1.000
_cell.length_c   1.000
_cell.angle_alpha   90.00
_cell.angle_beta   90.00
_cell.angle_gamma   90.00
#
_symmetry.space_group_name_H-M   'P 1'
#
loop_
_entity.id
_entity.type
_entity.pdbx_description
1 polymer ?
#
loop_
_entity_poly.entity_id
_entity_poly.type
_entity_poly.pdbx_seq_one_letter_code
_entity_poly.pdbx_strand_id
1 'polypeptide(L)'
;MNTVSVGYFIADIAMIFWYFPSLGGYEYVVHHLLSLVAVAYSMLSGEGQLYTYMVLISETTTPGINLRWYLDVAGMKRSKAYLINGVVIFLAWMVARILLFVYMFYHVYLHFDQ
;
A
#
# COMPACT_ATOMS: atom_id res chain seq x y z
N MET A 1 -8.99 9.32 -10.05
CA MET A 1 -8.38 8.27 -9.22
C MET A 1 -7.58 8.89 -8.07
N ASN A 2 -6.73 9.90 -8.34
CA ASN A 2 -5.93 10.61 -7.32
C ASN A 2 -6.73 11.20 -6.15
N THR A 3 -7.89 11.85 -6.36
CA THR A 3 -8.70 12.40 -5.25
C THR A 3 -9.24 11.33 -4.30
N VAL A 4 -9.64 10.17 -4.84
CA VAL A 4 -10.08 9.03 -4.03
C VAL A 4 -8.91 8.48 -3.22
N SER A 5 -7.73 8.36 -3.84
CA SER A 5 -6.51 7.93 -3.15
C SER A 5 -6.09 8.90 -2.05
N VAL A 6 -6.13 10.22 -2.26
CA VAL A 6 -5.85 11.21 -1.19
C VAL A 6 -6.83 11.03 -0.03
N GLY A 7 -8.13 10.93 -0.30
CA GLY A 7 -9.14 10.71 0.74
C GLY A 7 -8.91 9.41 1.51
N TYR A 8 -8.52 8.34 0.80
CA TYR A 8 -8.15 7.06 1.40
C TYR A 8 -6.96 7.18 2.36
N PHE A 9 -5.86 7.82 1.93
CA PHE A 9 -4.69 8.02 2.79
C PHE A 9 -4.96 8.95 3.99
N ILE A 10 -5.86 9.94 3.85
CA ILE A 10 -6.33 10.78 4.97
C ILE A 10 -7.09 9.92 5.99
N ALA A 11 -7.98 9.05 5.52
CA ALA A 11 -8.72 8.15 6.40
C ALA A 11 -7.78 7.18 7.13
N ASP A 12 -6.82 6.60 6.42
CA ASP A 12 -5.83 5.68 7.00
C ASP A 12 -5.00 6.36 8.10
N ILE A 13 -4.42 7.54 7.83
CA ILE A 13 -3.61 8.24 8.85
C ILE A 13 -4.45 8.68 10.06
N ALA A 14 -5.71 9.09 9.84
CA ALA A 14 -6.63 9.41 10.92
C ALA A 14 -6.94 8.18 11.80
N MET A 15 -7.16 7.01 11.18
CA MET A 15 -7.35 5.75 11.90
C MET A 15 -6.10 5.35 12.68
N ILE A 16 -4.91 5.48 12.09
CA ILE A 16 -3.64 5.18 12.76
C ILE A 16 -3.49 6.04 14.01
N PHE A 17 -3.75 7.35 13.94
CA PHE A 17 -3.69 8.21 15.13
C PHE A 17 -4.74 7.87 16.17
N TRP A 18 -5.98 7.58 15.75
CA TRP A 18 -7.06 7.25 16.67
C TRP A 18 -6.80 5.97 17.47
N TYR A 19 -6.19 4.99 16.82
CA TYR A 19 -5.92 3.67 17.40
C TYR A 19 -4.45 3.46 17.81
N PHE A 20 -3.62 4.50 17.80
CA PHE A 20 -2.19 4.37 18.08
C PHE A 20 -1.94 3.81 19.50
N PRO A 21 -1.05 2.82 19.69
CA PRO A 21 -0.15 2.17 18.72
C PRO A 21 -0.68 0.82 18.16
N SER A 22 -1.97 0.52 18.29
CA SER A 22 -2.52 -0.81 17.98
C SER A 22 -2.53 -1.18 16.48
N LEU A 23 -2.51 -0.18 15.59
CA LEU A 23 -2.44 -0.37 14.14
C LEU A 23 -1.03 -0.28 13.56
N GLY A 24 0.00 -0.10 14.41
CA GLY A 24 1.39 0.06 14.00
C GLY A 24 2.13 1.12 14.81
N GLY A 25 3.47 1.08 14.74
CA GLY A 25 4.34 2.06 15.39
C GLY A 25 4.53 3.33 14.56
N TYR A 26 5.53 4.12 14.95
CA TYR A 26 5.86 5.37 14.27
C TYR A 26 6.24 5.18 12.79
N GLU A 27 6.73 3.99 12.41
CA GLU A 27 7.02 3.63 11.02
C GLU A 27 5.78 3.72 10.12
N TYR A 28 4.60 3.36 10.62
CA TYR A 28 3.35 3.49 9.87
C TYR A 28 2.91 4.96 9.77
N VAL A 29 3.09 5.74 10.84
CA VAL A 29 2.81 7.18 10.83
C VAL A 29 3.66 7.88 9.77
N VAL A 30 4.97 7.64 9.77
CA VAL A 30 5.89 8.25 8.80
C VAL A 30 5.58 7.77 7.38
N HIS A 31 5.32 6.47 7.19
CA HIS A 31 4.95 5.92 5.90
C HIS A 31 3.71 6.59 5.32
N HIS A 32 2.61 6.63 6.07
CA HIS A 32 1.35 7.20 5.58
C HIS A 32 1.42 8.72 5.39
N LEU A 33 2.20 9.44 6.20
CA LEU A 33 2.46 10.87 5.98
C LEU A 33 3.22 11.12 4.67
N LEU A 34 4.32 10.39 4.42
CA LEU A 34 5.08 10.52 3.19
C LEU A 34 4.24 10.16 1.96
N SER A 35 3.50 9.06 2.04
CA SER A 35 2.60 8.63 0.96
C SER A 35 1.48 9.65 0.71
N LEU A 36 0.86 10.20 1.75
CA LEU A 36 -0.18 11.23 1.62
C LEU A 36 0.38 12.48 0.93
N VAL A 37 1.56 12.96 1.34
CA VAL A 37 2.21 14.12 0.72
C VAL A 37 2.51 13.83 -0.76
N ALA A 38 3.07 12.66 -1.09
CA ALA A 38 3.40 12.30 -2.47
C ALA A 38 2.16 12.21 -3.36
N VAL A 39 1.10 11.52 -2.90
CA VAL A 39 -0.15 11.36 -3.65
C VAL A 39 -0.88 12.70 -3.80
N ALA A 40 -0.92 13.53 -2.75
CA ALA A 40 -1.51 14.86 -2.81
C ALA A 40 -0.72 15.80 -3.74
N TYR A 41 0.61 15.76 -3.69
CA TYR A 41 1.46 16.52 -4.60
C TYR A 41 1.20 16.14 -6.05
N SER A 42 1.17 14.84 -6.38
CA SER A 42 0.89 14.37 -7.74
C SER A 42 -0.53 14.74 -8.21
N MET A 43 -1.51 14.72 -7.30
CA MET A 43 -2.86 15.17 -7.59
C MET A 43 -2.93 16.66 -7.94
N LEU A 44 -2.25 17.51 -7.16
CA LEU A 44 -2.34 18.97 -7.27
C LEU A 44 -1.48 19.54 -8.41
N SER A 45 -0.29 18.97 -8.61
CA SER A 45 0.66 19.44 -9.65
C SER A 45 0.38 18.84 -11.02
N GLY A 46 -0.23 17.65 -11.08
CA GLY A 46 -0.31 16.86 -12.32
C GLY A 46 0.95 16.04 -12.60
N GLU A 47 2.01 16.21 -11.81
CA GLU A 47 3.30 15.56 -12.03
C GLU A 47 3.40 14.18 -11.37
N GLY A 48 4.26 13.31 -11.90
CA GLY A 48 4.55 12.01 -11.29
C GLY A 48 3.35 11.05 -11.17
N GLN A 49 2.27 11.28 -11.91
CA GLN A 49 1.04 10.49 -11.82
C GLN A 49 1.27 9.02 -12.16
N LEU A 50 2.05 8.74 -13.20
CA LEU A 50 2.38 7.37 -13.61
C LEU A 50 3.00 6.58 -12.45
N TYR A 51 4.02 7.15 -11.81
CA TYR A 51 4.72 6.51 -10.69
C TYR A 51 3.84 6.43 -9.43
N THR A 52 3.01 7.44 -9.19
CA THR A 52 2.02 7.41 -8.11
C THR A 52 1.05 6.25 -8.30
N TYR A 53 0.55 6.03 -9.53
CA TYR A 53 -0.32 4.89 -9.83
C TYR A 53 0.40 3.55 -9.69
N MET A 54 1.67 3.45 -10.10
CA MET A 54 2.47 2.23 -9.87
C MET A 54 2.60 1.93 -8.37
N VAL A 55 2.91 2.91 -7.55
CA VAL A 55 2.99 2.74 -6.09
C VAL A 55 1.63 2.34 -5.51
N LEU A 56 0.53 2.95 -5.96
CA LEU A 56 -0.83 2.61 -5.51
C LEU A 56 -1.25 1.19 -5.85
N ILE A 57 -0.69 0.54 -6.88
CA ILE A 57 -0.94 -0.89 -7.14
C ILE A 57 -0.48 -1.74 -5.96
N SER A 58 0.54 -1.33 -5.22
CA SER A 58 1.01 -2.06 -4.03
C SER A 58 -0.03 -2.12 -2.90
N GLU A 59 -0.95 -1.14 -2.83
CA GLU A 59 -2.06 -1.12 -1.86
C GLU A 59 -3.11 -2.21 -2.14
N THR A 60 -3.14 -2.78 -3.35
CA THR A 60 -4.04 -3.91 -3.65
C THR A 60 -3.74 -5.17 -2.82
N THR A 61 -2.55 -5.23 -2.20
CA THR A 61 -2.18 -6.31 -1.27
C THR A 61 -2.78 -6.12 0.13
N THR A 62 -3.15 -4.90 0.51
CA THR A 62 -3.64 -4.52 1.85
C THR A 62 -4.93 -5.24 2.25
N PRO A 63 -5.96 -5.38 1.39
CA PRO A 63 -7.15 -6.18 1.72
C PRO A 63 -6.83 -7.64 2.07
N GLY A 64 -5.83 -8.23 1.41
CA GLY A 64 -5.36 -9.58 1.71
C GLY A 64 -4.76 -9.68 3.10
N ILE A 65 -3.89 -8.74 3.45
CA ILE A 65 -3.25 -8.64 4.78
C ILE A 65 -4.31 -8.47 5.88
N ASN A 66 -5.27 -7.56 5.68
CA ASN A 66 -6.36 -7.34 6.64
C ASN A 66 -7.22 -8.59 6.80
N LEU A 67 -7.60 -9.26 5.71
CA LEU A 67 -8.34 -10.53 5.78
C LEU A 67 -7.55 -11.60 6.56
N ARG A 68 -6.23 -11.68 6.36
CA ARG A 68 -5.37 -12.61 7.10
C ARG A 68 -5.41 -12.33 8.59
N TRP A 69 -5.33 -11.06 8.98
CA TRP A 69 -5.39 -10.62 10.36
C TRP A 69 -6.75 -10.96 10.99
N TYR A 70 -7.87 -10.69 10.29
CA TYR A 70 -9.20 -11.07 10.76
C TYR A 70 -9.33 -12.59 11.00
N LEU A 71 -8.81 -13.41 10.08
CA LEU A 71 -8.81 -14.87 10.24
C LEU A 71 -7.94 -15.32 11.41
N ASP A 72 -6.84 -14.63 11.70
CA ASP A 72 -5.99 -14.92 12.85
C ASP A 72 -6.73 -14.64 14.17
N VAL A 73 -7.29 -13.42 14.30
CA VAL A 73 -8.06 -13.01 15.48
C VAL A 73 -9.27 -13.92 15.73
N ALA A 74 -9.89 -14.42 14.66
CA ALA A 74 -10.97 -15.40 14.74
C ALA A 74 -10.52 -16.83 15.11
N GLY A 75 -9.22 -17.07 15.37
CA GLY A 75 -8.67 -18.39 15.71
C GLY A 75 -8.56 -19.35 14.52
N MET A 76 -8.65 -18.85 13.28
CA MET A 76 -8.77 -19.65 12.05
C MET A 76 -7.43 -19.93 11.36
N LYS A 77 -6.28 -19.82 12.05
CA LYS A 77 -4.94 -20.07 11.48
C LYS A 77 -4.77 -21.44 10.80
N ARG A 78 -5.52 -22.46 11.23
CA ARG A 78 -5.47 -23.83 10.68
C ARG A 78 -6.47 -24.07 9.54
N SER A 79 -7.25 -23.06 9.15
CA SER A 79 -8.26 -23.20 8.10
C SER A 79 -7.63 -23.18 6.70
N LYS A 80 -8.32 -23.80 5.73
CA LYS A 80 -7.97 -23.69 4.30
C LYS A 80 -8.02 -22.23 3.82
N ALA A 81 -8.94 -21.43 4.34
CA ALA A 81 -9.06 -20.01 4.01
C ALA A 81 -7.79 -19.23 4.38
N TYR A 82 -7.23 -19.46 5.57
CA TYR A 82 -5.98 -18.83 6.01
C TYR A 82 -4.78 -19.22 5.15
N LEU A 83 -4.73 -20.49 4.72
CA LEU A 83 -3.68 -20.98 3.80
C LEU A 83 -3.80 -20.33 2.42
N ILE A 84 -4.99 -20.37 1.81
CA ILE A 84 -5.25 -19.80 0.47
C ILE A 84 -4.96 -18.30 0.47
N ASN A 85 -5.46 -17.56 1.47
CA ASN A 85 -5.16 -16.14 1.63
C ASN A 85 -3.64 -15.88 1.68
N GLY A 86 -2.89 -16.71 2.41
CA GLY A 86 -1.43 -16.59 2.47
C GLY A 86 -0.74 -16.77 1.12
N VAL A 87 -1.16 -17.77 0.34
CA VAL A 87 -0.64 -18.01 -1.02
C VAL A 87 -0.97 -16.83 -1.95
N VAL A 88 -2.21 -16.33 -1.91
CA VAL A 88 -2.62 -15.18 -2.72
C VAL A 88 -1.82 -13.93 -2.37
N ILE A 89 -1.63 -13.63 -1.08
CA ILE A 89 -0.81 -12.50 -0.64
C ILE A 89 0.63 -12.65 -1.14
N PHE A 90 1.22 -13.85 -1.01
CA PHE A 90 2.59 -14.09 -1.46
C PHE A 90 2.76 -13.80 -2.96
N LEU A 91 1.86 -14.31 -3.80
CA LEU A 91 1.90 -14.08 -5.25
C LEU A 91 1.66 -12.61 -5.59
N ALA A 92 0.65 -11.99 -4.98
CA ALA A 92 0.34 -10.58 -5.19
C ALA A 92 1.50 -9.67 -4.76
N TRP A 93 2.17 -9.99 -3.65
CA TRP A 93 3.35 -9.27 -3.16
C TRP A 93 4.52 -9.36 -4.14
N MET A 94 4.80 -10.55 -4.70
CA MET A 94 5.86 -10.71 -5.69
C MET A 94 5.63 -9.83 -6.92
N VAL A 95 4.41 -9.78 -7.43
CA VAL A 95 4.07 -8.97 -8.62
C VAL A 95 4.06 -7.47 -8.28
N ALA A 96 3.26 -7.07 -7.28
CA ALA A 96 2.97 -5.66 -7.02
C ALA A 96 4.08 -4.92 -6.26
N ARG A 97 4.92 -5.63 -5.50
CA ARG A 97 5.95 -5.00 -4.65
C ARG A 97 7.38 -5.32 -5.05
N ILE A 98 7.64 -6.47 -5.70
CA ILE A 98 8.99 -6.80 -6.19
C ILE A 98 9.13 -6.46 -7.66
N LEU A 99 8.41 -7.16 -8.54
CA LEU A 99 8.56 -6.99 -9.99
C LEU A 99 8.21 -5.57 -10.44
N LEU A 100 7.10 -5.02 -9.92
CA LEU A 100 6.69 -3.66 -10.25
C LEU A 100 7.70 -2.60 -9.81
N PHE A 101 8.29 -2.73 -8.61
CA PHE A 101 9.27 -1.75 -8.13
C PHE A 101 10.60 -1.85 -8.88
N VAL A 102 11.05 -3.07 -9.20
CA VAL A 102 12.23 -3.26 -10.08
C VAL A 102 11.99 -2.56 -11.42
N TYR A 103 10.83 -2.79 -12.04
CA TYR A 103 10.45 -2.12 -13.28
C TYR A 103 10.36 -0.61 -13.12
N MET A 104 9.71 -0.11 -12.06
CA MET A 104 9.55 1.31 -11.79
C MET A 104 10.91 2.01 -11.68
N PHE A 105 11.84 1.48 -10.87
CA PHE A 105 13.17 2.08 -10.71
C PHE A 105 13.99 2.03 -12.00
N TYR A 106 13.90 0.92 -12.75
CA TYR A 106 14.52 0.83 -14.07
C TYR A 106 13.96 1.88 -15.04
N HIS A 107 12.64 2.05 -15.06
CA HIS A 107 11.98 3.05 -15.90
C HIS A 107 12.38 4.48 -15.52
N VAL A 108 12.40 4.80 -14.23
CA VAL A 108 12.88 6.11 -13.72
C VAL A 108 14.31 6.36 -14.15
N TYR A 109 15.21 5.36 -13.99
CA TYR A 109 16.61 5.50 -14.36
C TYR A 109 16.81 5.81 -15.84
N LEU A 110 16.07 5.14 -16.73
CA LEU A 110 16.17 5.38 -18.18
C LEU A 110 15.59 6.73 -18.64
N HIS A 111 14.65 7.29 -17.89
CA HIS A 111 13.92 8.50 -18.28
C HIS A 111 14.18 9.65 -17.30
N PHE A 112 15.29 9.61 -16.57
CA PHE A 112 15.60 10.60 -15.53
C PHE A 112 15.84 12.00 -16.11
N ASP A 113 16.41 12.09 -17.31
CA ASP A 113 16.74 13.35 -17.99
C ASP A 113 15.65 13.83 -18.96
N GLN A 114 14.47 13.20 -18.95
CA GLN A 114 13.30 13.59 -19.77
C GLN A 114 12.33 14.43 -18.96
#